data_AF-A0A8E0RP34-F1
#
_entry.id   AF-A0A8E0RP34-F1
#
_cell.length_a   1.000
_cell.length_b   1.000
_cell.length_c   1.000
_cell.angle_alpha   90.00
_cell.angle_beta   90.00
_cell.angle_gamma   90.00
#
_symmetry.space_group_name_H-M   'P 1'
#
loop_
_entity.id
_entity.type
_entity.pdbx_description
1 polymer ?
#
loop_
_entity_poly.entity_id
_entity_poly.type
_entity_poly.pdbx_seq_one_letter_code
_entity_poly.pdbx_strand_id
1 'polypeptide(L)'
;MVYSIARLDSMYAPSMIGQVLDFVLPCYAAARPPISGNSETRSLVSTLRPSSSVQVNEALIERTTELIKESSPIGSYHLVWENRDVMDDFLHRLGYELVFCGTESVDKQCDWSKMGVPQSVAKSLCLYRWINHSTFGL
;
A
#
# COMPACT_ATOMS: atom_id res chain seq x y z
N MET A 1 0.95 8.33 -17.28
CA MET A 1 1.11 7.44 -18.46
C MET A 1 -0.27 6.97 -18.92
N VAL A 2 -0.53 6.97 -20.22
CA VAL A 2 -1.78 6.46 -20.82
C VAL A 2 -1.51 5.06 -21.36
N TYR A 3 -2.33 4.09 -20.98
CA TYR A 3 -2.22 2.69 -21.40
C TYR A 3 -3.51 2.24 -22.07
N SER A 4 -3.42 1.29 -23.00
CA SER A 4 -4.61 0.66 -23.57
C SER A 4 -5.35 -0.14 -22.49
N ILE A 5 -6.68 -0.26 -22.64
CA ILE A 5 -7.51 -1.07 -21.74
C ILE A 5 -6.99 -2.51 -21.67
N ALA A 6 -6.59 -3.09 -22.81
CA ALA A 6 -6.01 -4.44 -22.87
C ALA A 6 -4.69 -4.59 -22.09
N ARG A 7 -3.95 -3.48 -21.89
CA ARG A 7 -2.74 -3.49 -21.07
C ARG A 7 -3.04 -3.31 -19.58
N LEU A 8 -4.29 -3.01 -19.20
CA LEU A 8 -4.69 -3.01 -17.79
C LEU A 8 -4.62 -4.43 -17.21
N ASP A 9 -4.98 -5.45 -17.99
CA ASP A 9 -4.95 -6.86 -17.58
C ASP A 9 -3.55 -7.37 -17.21
N SER A 10 -2.49 -6.77 -17.78
CA SER A 10 -1.10 -7.13 -17.49
C SER A 10 -0.41 -6.20 -16.49
N MET A 11 -1.11 -5.17 -16.03
CA MET A 11 -0.55 -4.13 -15.15
C MET A 11 -1.12 -4.15 -13.74
N TYR A 12 -2.25 -4.81 -13.54
CA TYR A 12 -2.62 -5.32 -12.23
C TYR A 12 -2.07 -6.75 -12.14
N ALA A 13 -1.90 -7.32 -10.93
CA ALA A 13 -1.55 -8.74 -10.79
C ALA A 13 -2.35 -9.57 -11.84
N PRO A 14 -1.80 -10.66 -12.42
CA PRO A 14 -2.23 -11.26 -13.71
C PRO A 14 -3.69 -11.80 -13.80
N SER A 15 -4.55 -11.34 -12.90
CA SER A 15 -5.97 -11.59 -12.70
C SER A 15 -6.81 -10.34 -12.98
N MET A 16 -8.13 -10.54 -13.09
CA MET A 16 -9.08 -9.44 -13.29
C MET A 16 -9.12 -8.49 -12.08
N ILE A 17 -9.37 -7.19 -12.31
CA ILE A 17 -9.40 -6.18 -11.24
C ILE A 17 -10.31 -6.55 -10.06
N GLY A 18 -11.47 -7.17 -10.32
CA GLY A 18 -12.37 -7.65 -9.27
C GLY A 18 -11.71 -8.70 -8.36
N GLN A 19 -10.99 -9.66 -8.94
CA GLN A 19 -10.27 -10.69 -8.19
C GLN A 19 -9.12 -10.08 -7.37
N VAL A 20 -8.45 -9.07 -7.92
CA VAL A 20 -7.41 -8.32 -7.20
C VAL A 20 -8.00 -7.59 -6.01
N LEU A 21 -9.16 -6.94 -6.17
CA LEU A 21 -9.88 -6.28 -5.08
C LEU A 21 -10.33 -7.28 -4.00
N ASP A 22 -10.92 -8.41 -4.39
CA ASP A 22 -11.33 -9.47 -3.47
C ASP A 22 -10.15 -10.01 -2.66
N PHE A 23 -8.95 -10.07 -3.27
CA PHE A 23 -7.72 -10.46 -2.60
C PHE A 23 -7.18 -9.40 -1.63
N VAL A 24 -7.10 -8.12 -2.03
CA VAL A 24 -6.44 -7.08 -1.19
C VAL A 24 -7.33 -6.52 -0.09
N LEU A 25 -8.66 -6.54 -0.23
CA LEU A 25 -9.56 -5.97 0.77
C LEU A 25 -9.40 -6.60 2.17
N PRO A 26 -9.34 -7.94 2.32
CA PRO A 26 -9.05 -8.57 3.60
C PRO A 26 -7.68 -8.16 4.18
N CYS A 27 -6.67 -7.97 3.33
CA CYS A 27 -5.34 -7.54 3.75
C CYS A 27 -5.36 -6.12 4.34
N TYR A 28 -6.08 -5.20 3.71
CA TYR A 28 -6.25 -3.85 4.24
C TYR A 28 -7.07 -3.84 5.52
N ALA A 29 -8.06 -4.73 5.65
CA ALA A 29 -8.83 -4.88 6.87
C ALA A 29 -7.94 -5.35 8.05
N ALA A 30 -7.07 -6.34 7.81
CA ALA A 30 -6.11 -6.83 8.80
C ALA A 30 -5.04 -5.78 9.18
N ALA A 31 -4.70 -4.89 8.25
CA ALA A 31 -3.72 -3.83 8.45
C ALA A 31 -4.30 -2.54 9.08
N ARG A 32 -5.61 -2.50 9.36
CA ARG A 32 -6.26 -1.33 9.93
C ARG A 32 -5.69 -1.04 11.33
N PRO A 33 -5.27 0.21 11.63
CA PRO A 33 -4.88 0.57 12.98
C PRO A 33 -6.09 0.52 13.93
N PRO A 34 -5.87 0.48 15.26
CA PRO A 34 -6.95 0.61 16.23
C PRO A 34 -7.85 1.81 15.89
N ILE A 35 -9.16 1.61 15.99
CA ILE A 35 -10.15 2.61 15.57
C ILE A 35 -9.91 3.90 16.37
N SER A 36 -9.52 4.97 15.67
CA SER A 36 -9.61 6.30 16.25
C SER A 36 -11.09 6.61 16.48
N GLY A 37 -11.47 7.10 17.66
CA GLY A 37 -12.86 7.50 17.94
C GLY A 37 -13.41 8.62 17.06
N ASN A 38 -12.60 9.16 16.13
CA ASN A 38 -12.98 10.20 15.18
C ASN A 38 -13.60 9.58 13.90
N SER A 39 -14.89 9.87 13.66
CA SER A 39 -15.65 9.44 12.49
C SER A 39 -15.18 10.05 11.16
N GLU A 40 -14.36 11.10 11.20
CA GLU A 40 -13.83 11.77 10.01
C GLU A 40 -12.53 11.13 9.49
N THR A 41 -12.01 10.12 10.19
CA THR A 41 -10.77 9.46 9.75
C THR A 41 -10.90 8.79 8.40
N ARG A 42 -9.88 9.03 7.58
CA ARG A 42 -9.83 8.51 6.22
C ARG A 42 -8.91 7.30 6.17
N SER A 43 -9.39 6.26 5.50
CA SER A 43 -8.61 5.06 5.17
C SER A 43 -8.20 5.18 3.70
N LEU A 44 -6.92 5.38 3.45
CA LEU A 44 -6.39 5.63 2.12
C LEU A 44 -5.49 4.48 1.70
N VAL A 45 -5.52 4.15 0.40
CA VAL A 45 -4.66 3.11 -0.17
C VAL A 45 -4.04 3.63 -1.46
N SER A 46 -2.72 3.49 -1.61
CA SER A 46 -2.06 3.62 -2.91
C SER A 46 -1.87 2.23 -3.46
N THR A 47 -2.71 1.85 -4.42
CA THR A 47 -2.69 0.52 -5.00
C THR A 47 -1.84 0.45 -6.26
N LEU A 48 -1.00 -0.58 -6.31
CA LEU A 48 -0.84 -1.48 -7.46
C LEU A 48 -0.45 -0.86 -8.80
N ARG A 49 0.52 0.05 -8.79
CA ARG A 49 1.42 0.30 -9.92
C ARG A 49 2.66 1.02 -9.41
N PRO A 50 3.64 0.28 -8.86
CA PRO A 50 4.96 0.86 -8.71
C PRO A 50 5.41 1.32 -10.10
N SER A 51 5.94 2.54 -10.17
CA SER A 51 6.60 2.98 -11.40
C SER A 51 7.73 1.99 -11.72
N SER A 52 7.96 1.69 -13.00
CA SER A 52 9.12 0.90 -13.41
C SER A 52 10.45 1.57 -13.07
N SER A 53 10.43 2.87 -12.75
CA SER A 53 11.54 3.61 -12.17
C SER A 53 11.32 3.80 -10.67
N VAL A 54 12.27 3.31 -9.87
CA VAL A 54 12.30 3.46 -8.41
C VAL A 54 12.20 4.94 -8.02
N GLN A 55 12.99 5.81 -8.64
CA GLN A 55 13.02 7.25 -8.34
C GLN A 55 11.65 7.91 -8.58
N VAL A 56 10.97 7.54 -9.67
CA VAL A 56 9.63 8.04 -9.95
C VAL A 56 8.62 7.50 -8.94
N ASN A 57 8.79 6.24 -8.51
CA ASN A 57 7.93 5.65 -7.50
C ASN A 57 8.07 6.34 -6.14
N GLU A 58 9.31 6.56 -5.70
CA GLU A 58 9.63 7.31 -4.49
C GLU A 58 9.00 8.71 -4.53
N ALA A 59 9.23 9.48 -5.60
CA ALA A 59 8.66 10.82 -5.73
C ALA A 59 7.12 10.84 -5.72
N LEU A 60 6.47 9.84 -6.32
CA LEU A 60 5.01 9.72 -6.29
C LEU A 60 4.46 9.38 -4.90
N ILE A 61 5.13 8.49 -4.18
CA ILE A 61 4.76 8.13 -2.82
C ILE A 61 4.96 9.33 -1.91
N GLU A 62 6.14 9.94 -1.92
CA GLU A 62 6.47 11.12 -1.11
C GLU A 62 5.43 12.23 -1.31
N ARG A 63 5.15 12.59 -2.56
CA ARG A 63 4.18 13.64 -2.86
C ARG A 63 2.76 13.28 -2.40
N THR A 64 2.39 12.00 -2.53
CA THR A 64 1.09 11.50 -2.06
C THR A 64 1.00 11.57 -0.54
N THR A 65 2.04 11.12 0.16
CA THR A 65 2.12 11.16 1.64
C THR A 65 2.03 12.59 2.16
N GLU A 66 2.72 13.55 1.54
CA GLU A 66 2.62 14.98 1.86
C GLU A 66 1.18 15.49 1.78
N LEU A 67 0.51 15.24 0.64
CA LEU A 67 -0.87 15.67 0.43
C LEU A 67 -1.83 15.05 1.45
N ILE A 68 -1.61 13.77 1.79
CA ILE A 68 -2.42 13.08 2.81
C ILE A 68 -2.17 13.72 4.18
N LYS A 69 -0.91 13.98 4.53
CA LYS A 69 -0.54 14.60 5.81
C LYS A 69 -1.19 15.96 6.01
N GLU A 70 -1.24 16.78 4.96
CA GLU A 70 -1.83 18.12 5.00
C GLU A 70 -3.37 18.10 5.04
N SER A 71 -4.00 17.11 4.40
CA SER A 71 -5.46 17.13 4.13
C SER A 71 -6.30 16.13 4.93
N SER A 72 -5.66 15.25 5.72
CA SER A 72 -6.35 14.18 6.44
C SER A 72 -6.46 14.47 7.94
N PRO A 73 -7.59 14.14 8.59
CA PRO A 73 -7.72 14.26 10.04
C PRO A 73 -6.76 13.32 10.80
N ILE A 74 -6.49 13.64 12.08
CA ILE A 74 -5.75 12.78 13.02
C ILE A 74 -6.39 11.38 13.05
N GLY A 75 -5.54 10.36 13.01
CA GLY A 75 -5.95 8.96 12.97
C GLY A 75 -6.25 8.43 11.55
N SER A 76 -6.26 9.30 10.54
CA SER A 76 -6.26 8.84 9.15
C SER A 76 -4.98 8.08 8.86
N TYR A 77 -5.06 7.10 7.97
CA TYR A 77 -3.92 6.26 7.64
C TYR A 77 -3.87 5.97 6.14
N HIS A 78 -2.67 5.65 5.68
CA HIS A 78 -2.38 5.33 4.29
C HIS A 78 -1.64 4.01 4.20
N LEU A 79 -2.14 3.10 3.37
CA LEU A 79 -1.54 1.80 3.12
C LEU A 79 -0.93 1.74 1.72
N VAL A 80 0.26 1.14 1.61
CA VAL A 80 0.97 1.00 0.33
C VAL A 80 1.61 -0.39 0.25
N TRP A 81 1.46 -1.04 -0.89
CA TRP A 81 2.18 -2.28 -1.21
C TRP A 81 3.46 -1.95 -1.96
N GLU A 82 4.61 -2.35 -1.43
CA GLU A 82 5.90 -2.08 -2.07
C GLU A 82 6.89 -3.23 -1.92
N ASN A 83 7.87 -3.26 -2.83
CA ASN A 83 8.98 -4.20 -2.74
C ASN A 83 9.95 -3.76 -1.63
N ARG A 84 9.99 -4.54 -0.54
CA ARG A 84 10.87 -4.31 0.61
C ARG A 84 12.35 -4.27 0.24
N ASP A 85 12.79 -5.06 -0.73
CA ASP A 85 14.22 -5.11 -1.09
C ASP A 85 14.72 -3.76 -1.66
N VAL A 86 13.80 -2.87 -2.07
CA VAL A 86 14.12 -1.60 -2.73
C VAL A 86 13.59 -0.39 -1.95
N MET A 87 12.40 -0.49 -1.37
CA MET A 87 11.66 0.67 -0.86
C MET A 87 11.68 0.82 0.67
N ASP A 88 12.21 -0.17 1.41
CA ASP A 88 12.07 -0.25 2.88
C ASP A 88 12.64 0.98 3.59
N ASP A 89 13.90 1.33 3.32
CA ASP A 89 14.56 2.50 3.92
C ASP A 89 13.86 3.82 3.57
N PHE A 90 13.37 3.94 2.33
CA PHE A 90 12.67 5.14 1.88
C PHE A 90 11.32 5.31 2.61
N LEU A 91 10.54 4.23 2.71
CA LEU A 91 9.24 4.25 3.38
C LEU A 91 9.39 4.53 4.88
N HIS A 92 10.39 3.95 5.54
CA HIS A 92 10.70 4.25 6.93
C HIS A 92 11.08 5.73 7.14
N ARG A 93 11.85 6.34 6.22
CA ARG A 93 12.15 7.79 6.28
C ARG A 93 10.90 8.66 6.17
N LEU A 94 9.90 8.22 5.41
CA LEU A 94 8.60 8.88 5.32
C LEU A 94 7.68 8.61 6.53
N GLY A 95 8.11 7.77 7.48
CA GLY A 95 7.34 7.42 8.68
C GLY A 95 6.33 6.30 8.46
N TYR A 96 6.47 5.49 7.41
CA TYR A 96 5.72 4.25 7.29
C TYR A 96 6.32 3.18 8.19
N GLU A 97 5.48 2.29 8.70
CA GLU A 97 5.86 1.05 9.36
C GLU A 97 5.54 -0.15 8.46
N LEU A 98 6.38 -1.16 8.50
CA LEU A 98 6.11 -2.45 7.87
C LEU A 98 5.03 -3.20 8.68
N VAL A 99 3.91 -3.55 8.03
CA VAL A 99 2.82 -4.29 8.68
C VAL A 99 3.02 -5.79 8.52
N PHE A 100 3.17 -6.28 7.28
CA PHE A 100 3.51 -7.67 6.97
C PHE A 100 3.98 -7.81 5.52
N CYS A 101 4.72 -8.89 5.25
CA CYS A 101 5.07 -9.32 3.89
C CYS A 101 4.17 -10.48 3.46
N GLY A 102 3.92 -10.62 2.16
CA GLY A 102 2.88 -11.52 1.63
C GLY A 102 2.98 -12.96 2.14
N THR A 103 4.18 -13.50 2.29
CA THR A 103 4.40 -14.87 2.78
C THR A 103 4.40 -15.03 4.31
N GLU A 104 4.43 -13.93 5.05
CA GLU A 104 4.55 -13.92 6.52
C GLU A 104 3.22 -13.58 7.22
N SER A 105 2.15 -13.31 6.47
CA SER A 105 0.81 -13.13 7.06
C SER A 105 0.33 -14.43 7.73
N VAL A 106 -0.27 -14.32 8.93
CA VAL A 106 -0.64 -15.44 9.82
C VAL A 106 -1.47 -16.52 9.09
N ASP A 107 -2.33 -16.12 8.14
CA ASP A 107 -3.15 -17.02 7.34
C ASP A 107 -2.72 -17.13 5.86
N LYS A 108 -1.55 -16.56 5.52
CA LYS A 108 -1.09 -16.33 4.13
C LYS A 108 -2.15 -15.64 3.28
N GLN A 109 -3.09 -14.93 3.89
CA GLN A 109 -4.23 -14.33 3.18
C GLN A 109 -3.76 -13.28 2.18
N CYS A 110 -2.59 -12.70 2.43
CA CYS A 110 -1.99 -11.64 1.64
C CYS A 110 -0.80 -12.09 0.79
N ASP A 111 -0.72 -13.39 0.51
CA ASP A 111 0.30 -13.97 -0.36
C ASP A 111 -0.04 -13.71 -1.83
N TRP A 112 0.65 -12.75 -2.44
CA TRP A 112 0.49 -12.36 -3.85
C TRP A 112 0.71 -13.50 -4.84
N SER A 113 1.35 -14.61 -4.44
CA SER A 113 1.49 -15.78 -5.31
C SER A 113 0.14 -16.44 -5.63
N LYS A 114 -0.88 -16.27 -4.78
CA LYS A 114 -2.27 -16.68 -5.05
C LYS A 114 -2.89 -15.94 -6.24
N MET A 115 -2.33 -14.77 -6.56
CA MET A 115 -2.72 -13.94 -7.69
C MET A 115 -1.79 -14.13 -8.90
N GLY A 116 -0.96 -15.18 -8.92
CA GLY A 116 -0.05 -15.49 -10.02
C GLY A 116 1.24 -14.66 -10.05
N VAL A 117 1.52 -13.87 -9.00
CA VAL A 117 2.82 -13.18 -8.87
C VAL A 117 3.91 -14.21 -8.59
N PRO A 118 5.08 -14.15 -9.27
CA PRO A 118 6.18 -15.07 -9.00
C PRO A 118 6.57 -15.09 -7.52
N GLN A 119 6.85 -16.27 -6.97
CA GLN A 119 7.09 -16.42 -5.53
C GLN A 119 8.29 -15.60 -5.01
N SER A 120 9.30 -15.36 -5.85
CA SER A 120 10.42 -14.48 -5.53
C SER A 120 9.99 -13.03 -5.31
N VAL A 121 9.00 -12.56 -6.08
CA VAL A 121 8.45 -11.20 -5.99
C VAL A 121 7.39 -11.12 -4.89
N ALA A 122 6.53 -12.13 -4.77
CA ALA A 122 5.47 -12.17 -3.76
C ALA A 122 6.02 -12.13 -2.33
N LYS A 123 7.22 -12.68 -2.09
CA LYS A 123 7.92 -12.63 -0.80
C LYS A 123 8.36 -11.23 -0.41
N SER A 124 8.82 -10.43 -1.37
CA SER A 124 9.32 -9.09 -1.11
C SER A 124 8.24 -8.02 -1.22
N LEU A 125 7.07 -8.33 -1.78
CA LEU A 125 5.90 -7.47 -1.71
C LEU A 125 5.34 -7.44 -0.29
N CYS A 126 5.46 -6.27 0.34
CA CYS A 126 5.04 -6.05 1.70
C CYS A 126 4.08 -4.86 1.80
N LEU A 127 3.20 -4.92 2.79
CA LEU A 127 2.26 -3.87 3.11
C LEU A 127 2.85 -2.96 4.17
N TYR A 128 2.91 -1.68 3.84
CA TYR A 128 3.35 -0.61 4.72
C TYR A 128 2.17 0.27 5.12
N ARG A 129 2.27 0.88 6.30
CA ARG A 129 1.25 1.76 6.86
C ARG A 129 1.86 3.05 7.37
N TRP A 130 1.25 4.17 7.02
CA TRP A 130 1.50 5.47 7.64
C TRP A 130 0.25 5.93 8.37
N ILE A 131 0.39 6.60 9.52
CA ILE A 131 -0.73 7.11 10.33
C ILE A 131 -0.50 8.59 10.63
N ASN A 132 -1.55 9.39 10.48
CA ASN A 132 -1.51 10.79 10.87
C ASN A 132 -1.62 10.95 12.38
N HIS A 133 -0.47 11.19 13.02
CA HIS A 133 -0.38 11.51 14.45
C HIS A 133 -0.38 13.01 14.74
N SER A 134 -0.49 13.87 13.71
CA SER A 134 -0.27 15.31 13.85
C SER A 134 -1.37 15.94 14.69
N THR A 135 -1.10 16.22 15.97
CA THR A 135 -1.90 17.20 16.72
C THR A 135 -1.75 18.54 16.00
N PHE A 136 -2.81 19.02 15.33
CA PHE A 136 -2.82 20.42 14.92
C PHE A 136 -2.50 21.26 16.15
N GLY A 137 -1.41 22.05 16.06
CA GLY A 137 -1.02 22.94 17.13
C GLY A 137 -2.21 23.80 17.54
N LEU A 138 -2.42 23.84 18.86
CA LEU A 138 -3.29 24.81 19.54
C LEU A 138 -2.96 26.24 19.12
#